data_AF-A0A958TL38-F1
#
_entry.id   AF-A0A958TL38-F1
#
_cell.length_a   1.000
_cell.length_b   1.000
_cell.length_c   1.000
_cell.angle_alpha   90.00
_cell.angle_beta   90.00
_cell.angle_gamma   90.00
#
_symmetry.space_group_name_H-M   'P 1'
#
loop_
_entity.id
_entity.type
_entity.pdbx_description
1 polymer ?
#
loop_
_entity_poly.entity_id
_entity_poly.type
_entity_poly.pdbx_seq_one_letter_code
_entity_poly.pdbx_strand_id
1 'polypeptide(L)'
;VDIAKISLGQFAWITLDAYEGEVFEATITKIYPLKDTRTQTFKIEANFNEPPKVLYAGLSGEANILLQEKENALCIPLEFLTEDNKVKTENGDVTVELGMKNMERIEILSGIDTSTVILKP
;
A
#
# COMPACT_ATOMS: atom_id res chain seq x y z
N VAL A 1 -4.06 -5.02 -13.68
CA VAL A 1 -3.90 -6.26 -12.89
C VAL A 1 -2.84 -5.98 -11.83
N ASP A 2 -3.16 -6.14 -10.54
CA ASP A 2 -2.26 -5.70 -9.47
C ASP A 2 -0.95 -6.48 -9.38
N ILE A 3 -0.90 -7.71 -9.91
CA ILE A 3 0.33 -8.52 -9.98
C ILE A 3 1.50 -7.79 -10.65
N ALA A 4 1.22 -6.87 -11.59
CA ALA A 4 2.24 -6.11 -12.29
C ALA A 4 2.97 -5.08 -11.41
N LYS A 5 2.41 -4.77 -10.22
CA LYS A 5 3.01 -3.88 -9.23
C LYS A 5 3.88 -4.65 -8.21
N ILE A 6 3.82 -5.98 -8.22
CA ILE A 6 4.52 -6.83 -7.26
C ILE A 6 5.86 -7.25 -7.83
N SER A 7 6.91 -7.21 -7.00
CA SER A 7 8.29 -7.56 -7.34
C SER A 7 8.89 -8.50 -6.31
N LEU A 8 9.88 -9.29 -6.74
CA LEU A 8 10.66 -10.13 -5.83
C LEU A 8 11.39 -9.25 -4.81
N GLY A 9 11.51 -9.75 -3.57
CA GLY A 9 12.14 -9.02 -2.47
C GLY A 9 11.23 -8.01 -1.77
N GLN A 10 9.99 -7.81 -2.24
CA GLN A 10 9.04 -6.97 -1.51
C GLN A 10 8.68 -7.57 -0.16
N PHE A 11 8.47 -6.67 0.80
CA PHE A 11 8.06 -7.00 2.14
C PHE A 11 6.55 -7.27 2.19
N ALA A 12 6.14 -8.18 3.06
CA ALA A 12 4.75 -8.46 3.34
C ALA A 12 4.53 -8.72 4.85
N TRP A 13 3.38 -8.27 5.35
CA TRP A 13 2.86 -8.66 6.66
C TRP A 13 1.84 -9.78 6.48
N ILE A 14 1.98 -10.85 7.26
CA ILE A 14 1.09 -12.01 7.22
C ILE A 14 0.44 -12.18 8.58
N THR A 15 -0.87 -12.30 8.62
CA THR A 15 -1.63 -12.80 9.77
C THR A 15 -2.09 -14.22 9.45
N LEU A 16 -2.14 -15.08 10.45
CA LEU A 16 -2.62 -16.46 10.31
C LEU A 16 -3.81 -16.65 11.25
N ASP A 17 -4.87 -17.30 10.76
CA ASP A 17 -6.11 -17.50 11.54
C ASP A 17 -5.85 -18.29 12.85
N ALA A 18 -4.81 -19.12 12.87
CA ALA A 18 -4.40 -19.90 14.03
C ALA A 18 -3.58 -19.10 15.07
N TYR A 19 -3.13 -17.90 14.73
CA TYR A 19 -2.29 -17.03 15.55
C TYR A 19 -2.93 -15.65 15.69
N GLU A 20 -4.05 -15.60 16.42
CA GLU A 20 -4.88 -14.40 16.54
C GLU A 20 -4.10 -13.23 17.16
N GLY A 21 -4.07 -12.09 16.46
CA GLY A 21 -3.38 -10.88 16.90
C GLY A 21 -1.87 -10.85 16.63
N GLU A 22 -1.28 -11.91 16.07
CA GLU A 22 0.14 -11.94 15.69
C GLU A 22 0.31 -11.55 14.22
N VAL A 23 1.33 -10.73 13.95
CA VAL A 23 1.72 -10.32 12.60
C VAL A 23 3.14 -10.82 12.34
N PHE A 24 3.30 -11.57 11.26
CA PHE A 24 4.58 -12.11 10.83
C PHE A 24 5.09 -11.34 9.62
N GLU A 25 6.39 -11.07 9.63
CA GLU A 25 7.07 -10.46 8.50
C GLU A 25 7.49 -11.52 7.50
N ALA A 26 7.34 -11.22 6.22
CA ALA A 26 7.74 -12.11 5.14
C ALA A 26 8.29 -11.33 3.95
N THR A 27 9.09 -12.02 3.15
CA THR A 27 9.67 -11.47 1.92
C THR A 27 9.18 -12.29 0.72
N ILE A 28 8.69 -11.62 -0.33
CA ILE A 28 8.27 -12.28 -1.57
C ILE A 28 9.49 -12.93 -2.26
N THR A 29 9.43 -14.25 -2.45
CA THR A 29 10.54 -15.03 -3.04
C THR A 29 10.22 -15.60 -4.41
N LYS A 30 8.93 -15.70 -4.78
CA LYS A 30 8.54 -16.22 -6.10
C LYS A 30 7.19 -15.67 -6.56
N ILE A 31 7.12 -15.35 -7.85
CA ILE A 31 5.88 -14.92 -8.52
C ILE A 31 5.63 -15.88 -9.68
N TYR A 32 4.47 -16.53 -9.69
CA TYR A 32 4.08 -17.42 -10.79
C TYR A 32 3.35 -16.59 -11.86
N PRO A 33 3.85 -16.53 -13.11
CA PRO A 33 3.28 -15.68 -14.15
C PRO A 33 1.98 -16.24 -14.77
N LEU A 34 1.48 -17.36 -14.26
CA LEU A 34 0.28 -18.02 -14.77
C LEU A 34 -0.93 -17.66 -13.88
N LYS A 35 -1.97 -17.09 -14.50
CA LYS A 35 -3.25 -16.82 -13.87
C LYS A 35 -4.04 -18.13 -13.75
N ASP A 36 -4.52 -18.44 -12.56
CA ASP A 36 -5.48 -19.53 -12.35
C ASP A 36 -6.84 -19.11 -12.94
N THR A 37 -7.33 -19.87 -13.92
CA THR A 37 -8.55 -19.51 -14.67
C THR A 37 -9.83 -19.71 -13.88
N ARG A 38 -9.81 -20.53 -12.82
CA ARG A 38 -10.99 -20.82 -11.99
C ARG A 38 -11.18 -19.77 -10.91
N THR A 39 -10.10 -19.41 -10.22
CA THR A 39 -10.11 -18.44 -9.12
C THR A 39 -9.84 -17.01 -9.59
N GLN A 40 -9.35 -16.84 -10.83
CA GLN A 40 -8.91 -15.57 -11.40
C GLN A 40 -7.74 -14.91 -10.64
N THR A 41 -6.95 -15.70 -9.90
CA THR A 41 -5.82 -15.23 -9.06
C THR A 41 -4.45 -15.58 -9.64
N PHE A 42 -3.40 -14.93 -9.12
CA PHE A 42 -2.00 -15.30 -9.36
C PHE A 42 -1.40 -15.88 -8.09
N LYS A 43 -0.57 -16.92 -8.24
CA LYS A 43 0.15 -17.50 -7.10
C LYS A 43 1.44 -16.72 -6.84
N ILE A 44 1.67 -16.39 -5.57
CA ILE A 44 2.91 -15.79 -5.07
C ILE A 44 3.36 -16.64 -3.88
N GLU A 45 4.67 -16.76 -3.70
CA GLU A 45 5.27 -17.37 -2.50
C GLU A 45 6.11 -16.31 -1.79
N ALA A 46 6.00 -16.33 -0.47
CA ALA A 46 6.78 -15.50 0.44
C ALA A 46 7.38 -16.41 1.52
N ASN A 47 8.55 -16.06 2.00
CA ASN A 47 9.18 -16.73 3.14
C ASN A 47 9.05 -15.82 4.35
N PHE A 48 8.61 -16.39 5.48
CA PHE A 48 8.68 -15.70 6.76
C PHE A 48 10.13 -15.32 7.06
N ASN A 49 10.34 -14.09 7.49
CA ASN A 49 11.63 -13.64 8.01
C ASN A 49 11.88 -14.31 9.37
N GLU A 50 10.85 -14.29 10.23
CA GLU A 50 10.79 -15.03 11.50
C GLU A 50 9.45 -15.78 11.58
N PRO A 51 9.42 -17.11 11.35
CA PRO A 51 8.19 -17.88 11.37
C PRO A 51 7.66 -18.10 12.79
N PRO A 52 6.36 -18.42 12.97
CA PRO A 52 5.83 -18.86 14.25
C PRO A 52 6.56 -20.13 14.73
N LYS A 53 6.62 -20.33 16.05
CA LYS A 53 7.30 -21.49 16.66
C LYS A 53 6.83 -22.83 16.11
N VAL A 54 5.57 -22.92 15.72
CA VAL A 54 4.98 -24.10 15.11
C VAL A 54 4.27 -23.65 13.83
N LEU A 55 4.60 -24.23 12.68
CA LEU A 55 3.93 -23.90 11.42
C LEU A 55 3.46 -25.19 10.77
N TYR A 56 2.15 -25.39 10.77
CA TYR A 56 1.54 -26.54 10.10
C TYR A 56 1.13 -26.18 8.67
N ALA A 57 1.26 -27.14 7.76
CA ALA A 57 0.78 -26.97 6.40
C ALA A 57 -0.75 -26.87 6.38
N GLY A 58 -1.27 -25.98 5.52
CA GLY A 58 -2.71 -25.80 5.33
C GLY A 58 -3.37 -24.76 6.24
N LEU A 59 -2.61 -24.03 7.05
CA LEU A 59 -3.12 -22.83 7.72
C LEU A 59 -3.49 -21.75 6.71
N SER A 60 -4.57 -21.04 7.02
CA SER A 60 -5.09 -19.89 6.27
C SER A 60 -4.79 -18.59 7.00
N GLY A 61 -4.89 -17.48 6.28
CA GLY A 61 -4.65 -16.15 6.81
C GLY A 61 -4.66 -15.09 5.71
N GLU A 62 -4.23 -13.89 6.08
CA GLU A 62 -4.17 -12.74 5.18
C GLU A 62 -2.74 -12.24 5.01
N ALA A 63 -2.43 -11.73 3.82
CA ALA A 63 -1.13 -11.17 3.51
C ALA A 63 -1.28 -9.76 2.91
N ASN A 64 -0.62 -8.78 3.51
CA ASN A 64 -0.55 -7.41 3.05
C ASN A 64 0.84 -7.14 2.48
N ILE A 65 0.95 -6.86 1.18
CA ILE A 65 2.22 -6.65 0.50
C ILE A 65 2.52 -5.15 0.41
N LEU A 66 3.69 -4.74 0.87
CA LEU A 66 4.17 -3.37 0.73
C LEU A 66 4.63 -3.12 -0.71
N LEU A 67 3.79 -2.43 -1.49
CA LEU A 67 4.08 -2.16 -2.90
C LEU A 67 5.16 -1.08 -3.07
N GLN A 68 5.03 0.01 -2.34
CA GLN A 68 5.92 1.16 -2.39
C GLN A 68 5.95 1.85 -1.02
N GLU A 69 7.10 2.43 -0.69
CA GLU A 69 7.31 3.22 0.51
C GLU A 69 8.17 4.43 0.14
N LYS A 70 7.89 5.57 0.78
CA LYS A 70 8.70 6.77 0.66
C LYS A 70 8.71 7.52 1.99
N GLU A 71 9.89 7.75 2.50
CA GLU A 71 10.09 8.56 3.69
C GLU A 71 10.02 10.06 3.35
N ASN A 72 9.59 10.87 4.32
CA ASN A 72 9.58 12.33 4.24
C ASN A 72 8.73 12.90 3.08
N ALA A 73 7.61 12.25 2.75
CA ALA A 73 6.67 12.73 1.74
C ALA A 73 5.64 13.72 2.32
N LEU A 74 5.40 14.83 1.60
CA LEU A 74 4.29 15.73 1.92
C LEU A 74 2.99 15.09 1.46
N CYS A 75 2.08 14.79 2.39
CA CYS A 75 0.82 14.12 2.06
C CYS A 75 -0.38 14.82 2.72
N ILE A 76 -1.47 14.94 1.98
CA ILE A 76 -2.77 15.44 2.48
C ILE A 76 -3.81 14.31 2.50
N PRO A 77 -4.85 14.38 3.36
CA PRO A 77 -5.99 13.48 3.25
C PRO A 77 -6.72 13.71 1.92
N LEU A 78 -7.22 12.63 1.30
CA LEU A 78 -7.88 12.69 0.00
C LEU A 78 -9.10 13.62 -0.03
N GLU A 79 -9.80 13.76 1.10
CA GLU A 79 -10.96 14.64 1.22
C GLU A 79 -10.65 16.14 1.06
N PHE A 80 -9.38 16.53 1.06
CA PHE A 80 -8.94 17.91 0.81
C PHE A 80 -8.57 18.17 -0.66
N LEU A 81 -8.51 17.12 -1.49
CA LEU A 81 -8.23 17.21 -2.91
C LEU A 81 -9.55 17.31 -3.69
N THR A 82 -9.65 18.30 -4.58
CA THR A 82 -10.78 18.42 -5.51
C THR A 82 -10.58 17.53 -6.75
N GLU A 83 -11.65 17.31 -7.52
CA GLU A 83 -11.59 16.49 -8.75
C GLU A 83 -10.64 17.05 -9.82
N ASP A 84 -10.33 18.35 -9.78
CA ASP A 84 -9.44 19.04 -10.74
C ASP A 84 -7.96 19.05 -10.31
N ASN A 85 -7.56 18.18 -9.38
CA ASN A 85 -6.23 18.18 -8.74
C ASN A 85 -5.87 19.53 -8.10
N LYS A 86 -6.84 20.15 -7.41
CA LYS A 86 -6.63 21.39 -6.66
C LYS A 86 -6.86 21.19 -5.18
N VAL A 87 -6.26 22.07 -4.41
CA VAL A 87 -6.46 22.18 -2.97
C VAL A 87 -6.96 23.58 -2.66
N LYS A 88 -8.03 23.68 -1.86
CA LYS A 88 -8.52 24.98 -1.40
C LYS A 88 -7.59 25.54 -0.34
N THR A 89 -7.15 26.78 -0.52
CA THR A 89 -6.35 27.53 0.47
C THR A 89 -7.04 28.84 0.81
N GLU A 90 -6.54 29.57 1.81
CA GLU A 90 -7.04 30.91 2.16
C GLU A 90 -6.92 31.92 1.01
N ASN A 91 -5.98 31.70 0.08
CA ASN A 91 -5.73 32.56 -1.08
C ASN A 91 -6.47 32.09 -2.35
N GLY A 92 -7.33 31.07 -2.23
CA GLY A 92 -8.03 30.44 -3.34
C GLY A 92 -7.50 29.04 -3.67
N ASP A 93 -7.98 28.48 -4.78
CA ASP A 93 -7.64 27.13 -5.20
C ASP A 93 -6.26 27.07 -5.85
N VAL A 94 -5.42 26.14 -5.39
CA VAL A 94 -4.06 25.92 -5.90
C VAL A 94 -4.01 24.56 -6.59
N THR A 95 -3.55 24.53 -7.84
CA THR A 95 -3.27 23.28 -8.56
C THR A 95 -2.03 22.62 -7.99
N VAL A 96 -2.11 21.32 -7.74
CA VAL A 96 -1.01 20.53 -7.17
C VAL A 96 -0.59 19.39 -8.11
N GLU A 97 0.67 19.02 -8.03
CA GLU A 97 1.19 17.81 -8.67
C GLU A 97 1.13 16.65 -7.69
N LEU A 98 0.58 15.53 -8.14
CA LEU A 98 0.25 14.39 -7.27
C LEU A 98 1.27 13.27 -7.43
N GLY A 99 1.62 12.64 -6.31
CA GLY A 99 2.49 11.48 -6.24
C GLY A 99 1.74 10.21 -5.89
N MET A 100 2.33 9.40 -5.01
CA MET A 100 1.72 8.17 -4.52
C MET A 100 0.41 8.42 -3.78
N LYS A 101 -0.52 7.48 -3.91
CA LYS A 101 -1.83 7.54 -3.27
C LYS A 101 -2.14 6.21 -2.60
N ASN A 102 -2.67 6.27 -1.39
CA ASN A 102 -3.32 5.14 -0.73
C ASN A 102 -4.83 5.42 -0.55
N MET A 103 -5.53 4.63 0.25
CA MET A 103 -6.98 4.80 0.43
C MET A 103 -7.38 6.08 1.19
N GLU A 104 -6.45 6.69 1.94
CA GLU A 104 -6.74 7.79 2.85
C GLU A 104 -6.05 9.10 2.46
N ARG A 105 -4.84 8.99 1.90
CA ARG A 105 -3.92 10.11 1.67
C ARG A 105 -3.34 10.08 0.27
N ILE A 106 -2.92 11.25 -0.18
CA ILE A 106 -2.19 11.46 -1.42
C ILE A 106 -0.96 12.31 -1.18
N GLU A 107 0.13 11.92 -1.80
CA GLU A 107 1.38 12.66 -1.84
C GLU A 107 1.24 13.88 -2.76
N ILE A 108 1.79 15.00 -2.33
CA ILE A 108 1.92 16.23 -3.09
C ILE A 108 3.39 16.44 -3.45
N LEU A 109 3.68 16.46 -4.74
CA LEU A 109 5.03 16.67 -5.28
C LEU A 109 5.36 18.15 -5.44
N SER A 110 4.37 18.98 -5.81
CA SER A 110 4.54 20.41 -5.98
C SER A 110 3.21 21.18 -5.88
N GLY A 111 3.28 22.50 -5.69
CA GLY A 111 2.14 23.42 -5.63
C GLY A 111 1.85 23.98 -4.24
N ILE A 112 2.08 23.20 -3.18
CA ILE A 112 1.95 23.61 -1.78
C ILE A 112 3.09 23.03 -0.93
N ASP A 113 3.24 23.54 0.29
CA ASP A 113 4.24 23.09 1.26
C ASP A 113 3.64 22.88 2.67
N THR A 114 4.50 22.53 3.63
CA THR A 114 4.09 22.27 5.03
C THR A 114 3.58 23.49 5.78
N SER A 115 3.76 24.70 5.24
CA SER A 115 3.23 25.94 5.82
C SER A 115 1.85 26.32 5.25
N THR A 116 1.41 25.65 4.19
CA THR A 116 0.17 25.97 3.50
C THR A 116 -1.04 25.46 4.28
N VAL A 117 -1.94 26.37 4.66
CA VAL A 117 -3.23 26.01 5.26
C VAL A 117 -4.19 25.56 4.15
N ILE A 118 -4.72 24.34 4.31
CA ILE A 118 -5.66 23.73 3.37
C ILE A 118 -7.05 23.65 3.99
N LEU A 119 -8.08 23.89 3.18
CA LEU A 119 -9.48 23.91 3.58
C LEU A 119 -10.23 22.74 2.93
N LYS A 120 -11.20 22.18 3.64
CA LYS A 120 -12.07 21.14 3.08
C LYS A 120 -12.95 21.77 1.97
N PRO A 121 -13.03 21.15 0.77
CA PRO A 121 -13.84 21.64 -0.35
C PRO A 121 -15.30 21.93 -0.02
#